data_AF-A0A327GT77-F1
#
_entry.id   AF-A0A327GT77-F1
#
_cell.length_a   1.000
_cell.length_b   1.000
_cell.length_c   1.000
_cell.angle_alpha   90.00
_cell.angle_beta   90.00
_cell.angle_gamma   90.00
#
_symmetry.space_group_name_H-M   'P 1'
#
loop_
_entity.id
_entity.type
_entity.pdbx_description
1 polymer ?
#
loop_
_entity_poly.entity_id
_entity_poly.type
_entity_poly.pdbx_seq_one_letter_code
_entity_poly.pdbx_strand_id
1 'polypeptide(L)'
;MSEFAPSRFHGASGRNVVVCSDNKIKIINDGGQEIAEYDLKEDKILASTAFGDFVVVSFSGDVSAKGSELGVLDIGAINAEKDTISERFDHDGNNNDSIFKWDRRLEGFIEAIGSMEDSFIFSLKGLGIYSMGISRNGKEIEINENWRLGYPEWNGKMAAGFVDGVATITASDRHVQVISEGGEWLSLSSEDGTILDRGVLKITDPVYRAIPLGTTGTFVMTRGSHAFLIDHDFNTLFNFTRLPGPVLDARRVGAELRWTGWRHDGRFDFETSEFETFPRREIGLGVLETGLCLYNDGSFRSWGPYSSTSSVV
;
A
#
# COMPACT_ATOMS: atom_id res chain seq x y z
N MET A 1 -14.81 0.05 -24.03
CA MET A 1 -14.83 0.56 -22.64
C MET A 1 -13.58 -0.03 -21.99
N SER A 2 -12.62 0.79 -21.58
CA SER A 2 -11.49 0.29 -20.79
C SER A 2 -12.05 -0.24 -19.48
N GLU A 3 -11.88 -1.54 -19.25
CA GLU A 3 -12.39 -2.23 -18.07
C GLU A 3 -11.62 -1.72 -16.85
N PHE A 4 -12.31 -1.16 -15.85
CA PHE A 4 -11.68 -0.73 -14.61
C PHE A 4 -11.12 -1.97 -13.90
N ALA A 5 -9.81 -2.17 -14.01
CA ALA A 5 -9.11 -3.35 -13.55
C ALA A 5 -8.17 -3.00 -12.39
N PRO A 6 -8.70 -2.83 -11.17
CA PRO A 6 -7.90 -2.52 -9.99
C PRO A 6 -6.92 -3.66 -9.68
N SER A 7 -5.75 -3.30 -9.17
CA SER A 7 -4.67 -4.23 -8.81
C SER A 7 -4.12 -3.98 -7.40
N ARG A 8 -4.22 -2.74 -6.91
CA ARG A 8 -3.79 -2.35 -5.57
C ARG A 8 -4.64 -1.20 -5.05
N PHE A 9 -4.85 -1.19 -3.75
CA PHE A 9 -5.56 -0.16 -3.03
C PHE A 9 -4.69 0.42 -1.92
N HIS A 10 -4.82 1.73 -1.72
CA HIS A 10 -4.32 2.44 -0.55
C HIS A 10 -5.46 3.25 0.04
N GLY A 11 -5.90 2.87 1.24
CA GLY A 11 -6.96 3.57 1.95
C GLY A 11 -6.44 4.82 2.64
N ALA A 12 -7.16 5.92 2.51
CA ALA A 12 -6.99 7.13 3.32
C ALA A 12 -8.36 7.79 3.52
N SER A 13 -8.49 8.66 4.53
CA SER A 13 -9.77 9.31 4.83
C SER A 13 -10.15 10.28 3.71
N GLY A 14 -11.31 10.10 3.08
CA GLY A 14 -11.85 10.97 2.02
C GLY A 14 -11.24 10.83 0.63
N ARG A 15 -10.03 10.29 0.47
CA ARG A 15 -9.36 10.07 -0.82
C ARG A 15 -8.59 8.75 -0.82
N ASN A 16 -9.16 7.73 -1.45
CA ASN A 16 -8.53 6.43 -1.59
C ASN A 16 -7.86 6.32 -2.96
N VAL A 17 -6.72 5.64 -3.02
CA VAL A 17 -5.93 5.49 -4.24
C VAL A 17 -6.07 4.08 -4.77
N VAL A 18 -6.47 3.97 -6.04
CA VAL A 18 -6.60 2.70 -6.75
C VAL A 18 -5.58 2.67 -7.88
N VAL A 19 -4.65 1.72 -7.79
CA VAL A 19 -3.72 1.43 -8.89
C VAL A 19 -4.35 0.36 -9.77
N CYS A 20 -4.45 0.64 -11.06
CA CYS A 20 -5.06 -0.23 -12.06
C CYS A 20 -3.98 -0.98 -12.85
N SER A 21 -4.34 -2.14 -13.41
CA SER A 21 -3.41 -2.97 -14.19
C SER A 21 -3.02 -2.37 -15.55
N ASP A 22 -3.77 -1.37 -16.01
CA ASP A 22 -3.51 -0.60 -17.23
C ASP A 22 -2.65 0.65 -16.96
N ASN A 23 -1.85 0.63 -15.90
CA ASN A 23 -0.95 1.72 -15.48
C ASN A 23 -1.66 3.04 -15.11
N LYS A 24 -2.95 2.97 -14.79
CA LYS A 24 -3.71 4.12 -14.30
C LYS A 24 -3.74 4.18 -12.78
N ILE A 25 -3.81 5.40 -12.26
CA ILE A 25 -4.06 5.67 -10.86
C ILE A 25 -5.35 6.47 -10.75
N LYS A 26 -6.38 5.88 -10.15
CA LYS A 26 -7.65 6.54 -9.87
C LYS A 26 -7.70 6.98 -8.41
N ILE A 27 -8.20 8.18 -8.17
CA ILE A 27 -8.51 8.69 -6.84
C ILE A 27 -10.02 8.58 -6.66
N ILE A 28 -10.47 7.91 -5.60
CA ILE A 28 -11.90 7.72 -5.32
C ILE A 28 -12.25 8.24 -3.91
N ASN A 29 -13.49 8.68 -3.71
CA ASN A 29 -13.98 9.02 -2.37
C ASN A 29 -14.38 7.76 -1.58
N ASP A 30 -14.78 7.92 -0.32
CA ASP A 30 -15.19 6.81 0.54
C ASP A 30 -16.48 6.10 0.07
N GLY A 31 -17.23 6.71 -0.84
CA GLY A 31 -18.37 6.11 -1.53
C GLY A 31 -18.02 5.33 -2.80
N GLY A 32 -16.73 5.23 -3.16
CA GLY A 32 -16.26 4.56 -4.37
C GLY A 32 -16.42 5.39 -5.66
N GLN A 33 -16.76 6.68 -5.56
CA GLN A 33 -16.90 7.55 -6.73
C GLN A 33 -15.55 8.13 -7.12
N GLU A 34 -15.24 8.09 -8.41
CA GLU A 34 -14.01 8.67 -8.97
C GLU A 34 -13.97 10.20 -8.82
N ILE A 35 -12.85 10.69 -8.30
CA ILE A 35 -12.51 12.10 -8.12
C ILE A 35 -11.58 12.55 -9.25
N ALA A 36 -10.60 11.71 -9.61
CA ALA A 36 -9.59 11.98 -10.63
C ALA A 36 -8.93 10.69 -11.15
N GLU A 37 -8.26 10.80 -12.29
CA GLU A 37 -7.48 9.74 -12.91
C GLU A 37 -6.14 10.30 -13.41
N TYR A 38 -5.07 9.53 -13.23
CA TYR A 38 -3.73 9.77 -13.78
C TYR A 38 -3.33 8.58 -14.64
N ASP A 39 -2.81 8.84 -15.84
CA ASP A 39 -2.39 7.81 -16.79
C ASP A 39 -0.87 7.84 -16.95
N LEU A 40 -0.18 6.79 -16.47
CA LEU A 40 1.28 6.64 -16.58
C LEU A 40 1.68 6.01 -17.93
N LYS A 41 0.74 5.80 -18.86
CA LYS A 41 0.97 5.27 -20.20
C LYS A 41 1.68 3.91 -20.15
N GLU A 42 2.85 3.80 -20.78
CA GLU A 42 3.59 2.55 -20.90
C GLU A 42 4.39 2.19 -19.63
N ASP A 43 4.47 3.12 -18.66
CA ASP A 43 5.24 2.91 -17.43
C ASP A 43 4.53 1.95 -16.47
N LYS A 44 5.12 0.78 -16.27
CA LYS A 44 4.57 -0.23 -15.37
C LYS A 44 4.75 0.17 -13.92
N ILE A 45 3.65 0.28 -13.17
CA ILE A 45 3.70 0.53 -11.73
C ILE A 45 4.17 -0.72 -10.97
N LEU A 46 5.23 -0.57 -10.17
CA LEU A 46 5.86 -1.65 -9.42
C LEU A 46 5.48 -1.59 -7.93
N ALA A 47 5.69 -0.43 -7.32
CA ALA A 47 5.44 -0.16 -5.90
C ALA A 47 4.73 1.20 -5.75
N SER A 48 3.97 1.39 -4.68
CA SER A 48 3.32 2.66 -4.43
C SER A 48 2.89 2.76 -2.98
N THR A 49 2.75 3.99 -2.49
CA THR A 49 2.12 4.33 -1.21
C THR A 49 1.39 5.65 -1.35
N ALA A 50 0.44 5.92 -0.46
CA ALA A 50 -0.32 7.15 -0.42
C ALA A 50 -0.36 7.70 1.01
N PHE A 51 -0.23 9.02 1.14
CA PHE A 51 -0.25 9.71 2.42
C PHE A 51 -0.54 11.20 2.21
N GLY A 52 -1.34 11.79 3.10
CA GLY A 52 -1.77 13.18 2.97
C GLY A 52 -2.32 13.50 1.57
N ASP A 53 -1.70 14.47 0.91
CA ASP A 53 -2.03 14.92 -0.44
C ASP A 53 -1.15 14.28 -1.53
N PHE A 54 -0.39 13.23 -1.22
CA PHE A 54 0.63 12.69 -2.11
C PHE A 54 0.45 11.21 -2.40
N VAL A 55 0.83 10.83 -3.62
CA VAL A 55 1.02 9.43 -4.01
C VAL A 55 2.44 9.28 -4.51
N VAL A 56 3.18 8.37 -3.90
CA VAL A 56 4.53 8.00 -4.35
C VAL A 56 4.42 6.70 -5.11
N VAL A 57 5.02 6.67 -6.30
CA VAL A 57 4.90 5.56 -7.25
C VAL A 57 6.28 5.20 -7.75
N SER A 58 6.65 3.93 -7.62
CA SER A 58 7.75 3.39 -8.39
C SER A 58 7.23 2.77 -9.67
N PHE A 59 7.89 3.09 -10.78
CA PHE A 59 7.53 2.62 -12.10
C PHE A 59 8.77 2.30 -12.95
N SER A 60 8.55 1.72 -14.12
CA SER A 60 9.61 1.42 -15.09
C SER A 60 9.04 1.51 -16.51
N GLY A 61 9.65 2.36 -17.34
CA GLY A 61 9.21 2.61 -18.72
C GLY A 61 9.72 1.64 -19.77
N ASP A 62 10.67 0.76 -19.43
CA ASP A 62 11.10 -0.33 -20.30
C ASP A 62 11.74 -1.46 -19.46
N VAL A 63 11.44 -2.71 -19.81
CA VAL A 63 11.98 -3.94 -19.17
C VAL A 63 13.51 -4.01 -19.30
N SER A 64 14.11 -3.22 -20.19
CA SER A 64 15.56 -3.05 -20.36
C SER A 64 16.23 -2.11 -19.34
N ALA A 65 15.46 -1.39 -18.52
CA ALA A 65 15.98 -0.38 -17.60
C ALA A 65 16.76 -1.00 -16.43
N LYS A 66 18.00 -0.51 -16.25
CA LYS A 66 18.89 -0.82 -15.11
C LYS A 66 18.46 -0.12 -13.80
N GLY A 67 17.22 -0.33 -13.35
CA GLY A 67 16.73 0.24 -12.08
C GLY A 67 15.28 0.71 -12.13
N SER A 68 14.77 1.14 -10.97
CA SER A 68 13.45 1.73 -10.78
C SER A 68 13.46 3.23 -11.00
N GLU A 69 12.35 3.77 -11.45
CA GLU A 69 12.03 5.19 -11.32
C GLU A 69 11.10 5.39 -10.13
N LEU A 70 11.11 6.58 -9.56
CA LEU A 70 10.29 6.98 -8.44
C LEU A 70 9.74 8.38 -8.69
N GLY A 71 8.42 8.51 -8.63
CA GLY A 71 7.72 9.77 -8.87
C GLY A 71 6.72 10.09 -7.77
N VAL A 72 6.45 11.38 -7.59
CA VAL A 72 5.47 11.90 -6.64
C VAL A 72 4.37 12.66 -7.37
N LEU A 73 3.13 12.22 -7.15
CA LEU A 73 1.92 12.90 -7.60
C LEU A 73 1.38 13.76 -6.46
N ASP A 74 0.97 14.98 -6.78
CA ASP A 74 0.21 15.85 -5.88
C ASP A 74 -1.29 15.70 -6.17
N ILE A 75 -1.97 14.93 -5.33
CA ILE A 75 -3.43 14.71 -5.42
C ILE A 75 -4.22 15.74 -4.60
N GLY A 76 -3.55 16.57 -3.79
CA GLY A 76 -4.14 17.69 -3.07
C GLY A 76 -4.53 18.85 -3.98
N ALA A 77 -3.69 19.11 -4.99
CA ALA A 77 -3.88 20.18 -5.96
C ALA A 77 -5.20 20.07 -6.76
N ILE A 78 -5.78 18.87 -6.85
CA ILE A 78 -7.03 18.59 -7.59
C ILE A 78 -8.21 19.45 -7.08
N ASN A 79 -8.23 19.80 -5.79
CA ASN A 79 -9.28 20.66 -5.24
C ASN A 79 -9.02 22.16 -5.50
N ALA A 80 -7.76 22.59 -5.64
CA ALA A 80 -7.40 23.97 -5.91
C ALA A 80 -7.66 24.37 -7.37
N GLU A 81 -7.61 23.40 -8.29
CA GLU A 81 -7.90 23.60 -9.71
C GLU A 81 -9.40 23.54 -10.04
N LYS A 82 -10.26 22.97 -9.18
CA LYS A 82 -11.72 23.03 -9.41
C LYS A 82 -12.33 24.42 -9.22
N ASP A 83 -11.71 25.29 -8.43
CA ASP A 83 -12.10 26.70 -8.33
C ASP A 83 -11.55 27.57 -9.47
N THR A 84 -10.65 27.01 -10.28
CA THR A 84 -10.05 27.72 -11.42
C THR A 84 -9.98 26.78 -12.61
N ILE A 85 -11.04 26.85 -13.44
CA ILE A 85 -11.10 26.36 -14.83
C ILE A 85 -11.76 24.98 -14.98
N SER A 86 -12.99 25.04 -15.48
CA SER A 86 -13.59 24.01 -16.31
C SER A 86 -12.79 23.86 -17.61
N GLU A 87 -11.67 23.15 -17.58
CA GLU A 87 -11.00 22.70 -18.80
C GLU A 87 -11.02 21.19 -18.82
N ARG A 88 -11.80 20.68 -19.78
CA ARG A 88 -11.54 19.38 -20.36
C ARG A 88 -10.05 19.37 -20.73
N PHE A 89 -9.32 18.37 -20.24
CA PHE A 89 -8.07 17.99 -20.87
C PHE A 89 -8.41 17.49 -22.28
N ASP A 90 -8.56 18.43 -23.22
CA ASP A 90 -8.50 18.14 -24.63
C ASP A 90 -7.07 17.69 -24.90
N HIS A 91 -6.98 16.40 -25.22
CA HIS A 91 -5.75 15.70 -25.49
C HIS A 91 -5.26 16.11 -26.89
N ASP A 92 -4.77 17.33 -27.02
CA ASP A 92 -4.01 17.77 -28.18
C ASP A 92 -2.52 17.76 -27.85
N GLY A 93 -1.77 17.11 -28.74
CA GLY A 93 -0.38 16.76 -28.55
C GLY A 93 0.54 17.96 -28.32
N ASN A 94 1.69 17.64 -27.72
CA ASN A 94 2.87 18.48 -27.59
C ASN A 94 3.01 19.36 -26.33
N ASN A 95 2.74 18.81 -25.14
CA ASN A 95 3.44 19.29 -23.94
C ASN A 95 4.04 18.12 -23.15
N ASN A 96 5.34 18.22 -22.91
CA ASN A 96 6.18 17.25 -22.21
C ASN A 96 6.05 17.42 -20.68
N ASP A 97 4.85 17.73 -20.20
CA ASP A 97 4.61 17.99 -18.78
C ASP A 97 4.43 16.65 -18.06
N SER A 98 5.44 16.29 -17.26
CA SER A 98 5.38 15.14 -16.37
C SER A 98 4.18 15.29 -15.43
N ILE A 99 3.40 14.23 -15.26
CA ILE A 99 2.33 14.18 -14.24
C ILE A 99 2.91 14.23 -12.82
N PHE A 100 4.20 13.90 -12.68
CA PHE A 100 4.92 13.95 -11.42
C PHE A 100 5.39 15.38 -11.14
N LYS A 101 5.17 15.84 -9.91
CA LYS A 101 5.75 17.09 -9.41
C LYS A 101 7.22 16.94 -9.06
N TRP A 102 7.65 15.71 -8.84
CA TRP A 102 9.03 15.32 -8.66
C TRP A 102 9.20 13.89 -9.14
N ASP A 103 10.28 13.61 -9.86
CA ASP A 103 10.68 12.26 -10.23
C ASP A 103 12.21 12.09 -10.18
N ARG A 104 12.66 10.86 -9.98
CA ARG A 104 14.07 10.46 -10.04
C ARG A 104 14.20 9.04 -10.57
N ARG A 105 15.26 8.83 -11.35
CA ARG A 105 15.77 7.49 -11.68
C ARG A 105 16.72 7.03 -10.60
N LEU A 106 16.58 5.78 -10.18
CA LEU A 106 17.39 5.16 -9.13
C LEU A 106 18.32 4.10 -9.73
N GLU A 107 19.42 3.82 -9.03
CA GLU A 107 20.44 2.85 -9.46
C GLU A 107 20.08 1.39 -9.12
N GLY A 108 18.91 1.14 -8.53
CA GLY A 108 18.46 -0.18 -8.09
C GLY A 108 16.95 -0.35 -8.20
N PHE A 109 16.47 -1.53 -7.80
CA PHE A 109 15.04 -1.86 -7.83
C PHE A 109 14.39 -1.63 -6.48
N ILE A 110 13.27 -0.93 -6.46
CA ILE A 110 12.46 -0.77 -5.25
C ILE A 110 11.78 -2.09 -4.91
N GLU A 111 11.93 -2.55 -3.66
CA GLU A 111 11.24 -3.75 -3.16
C GLU A 111 9.96 -3.39 -2.40
N ALA A 112 10.04 -2.38 -1.54
CA ALA A 112 8.90 -1.89 -0.77
C ALA A 112 8.96 -0.36 -0.60
N ILE A 113 7.78 0.24 -0.51
CA ILE A 113 7.57 1.65 -0.15
C ILE A 113 6.54 1.69 0.97
N GLY A 114 6.82 2.48 2.00
CA GLY A 114 5.87 2.88 3.04
C GLY A 114 5.88 4.40 3.19
N SER A 115 4.93 4.93 3.96
CA SER A 115 4.84 6.36 4.22
C SER A 115 4.39 6.68 5.62
N MET A 116 4.71 7.90 6.04
CA MET A 116 4.16 8.60 7.21
C MET A 116 3.58 9.94 6.75
N GLU A 117 3.22 10.83 7.66
CA GLU A 117 2.47 12.05 7.36
C GLU A 117 3.16 12.98 6.33
N ASP A 118 4.47 13.16 6.45
CA ASP A 118 5.25 14.13 5.67
C ASP A 118 6.49 13.50 5.02
N SER A 119 6.52 12.18 4.91
CA SER A 119 7.67 11.47 4.36
C SER A 119 7.32 10.08 3.87
N PHE A 120 8.15 9.58 2.98
CA PHE A 120 8.08 8.21 2.48
C PHE A 120 9.41 7.52 2.63
N ILE A 121 9.33 6.21 2.84
CA ILE A 121 10.48 5.35 3.06
C ILE A 121 10.44 4.25 2.03
N PHE A 122 11.57 3.98 1.38
CA PHE A 122 11.67 2.91 0.41
C PHE A 122 12.96 2.12 0.56
N SER A 123 12.91 0.86 0.13
CA SER A 123 14.07 -0.01 0.07
C SER A 123 14.51 -0.20 -1.37
N LEU A 124 15.82 -0.13 -1.60
CA LEU A 124 16.46 -0.51 -2.85
C LEU A 124 17.20 -1.82 -2.65
N LYS A 125 16.83 -2.84 -3.44
CA LYS A 125 17.38 -4.21 -3.34
C LYS A 125 18.91 -4.19 -3.31
N GLY A 126 19.50 -4.63 -2.20
CA GLY A 126 20.94 -4.73 -2.02
C GLY A 126 21.69 -3.40 -1.85
N LEU A 127 21.00 -2.25 -1.83
CA LEU A 127 21.63 -0.93 -1.69
C LEU A 127 21.34 -0.29 -0.33
N GLY A 128 20.05 -0.16 0.06
CA GLY A 128 19.71 0.52 1.30
C GLY A 128 18.23 0.74 1.53
N ILE A 129 17.93 1.35 2.68
CA ILE A 129 16.63 1.90 3.04
C ILE A 129 16.78 3.40 3.18
N TYR A 130 15.89 4.16 2.55
CA TYR A 130 15.99 5.62 2.43
C TYR A 130 14.70 6.24 2.94
N SER A 131 14.82 7.26 3.79
CA SER A 131 13.70 8.10 4.20
C SER A 131 13.80 9.46 3.54
N MET A 132 12.72 9.87 2.90
CA MET A 132 12.63 11.15 2.19
C MET A 132 11.53 12.00 2.80
N GLY A 133 11.88 13.18 3.28
CA GLY A 133 10.94 14.24 3.66
C GLY A 133 10.33 14.87 2.42
N ILE A 134 9.03 15.15 2.48
CA ILE A 134 8.31 15.92 1.48
C ILE A 134 7.71 17.16 2.11
N SER A 135 7.96 18.32 1.50
CA SER A 135 7.37 19.59 1.93
C SER A 135 6.79 20.33 0.73
N ARG A 136 5.79 21.18 1.02
CA ARG A 136 5.15 22.04 0.02
C ARG A 136 5.53 23.50 0.30
N ASN A 137 6.11 24.16 -0.69
CA ASN A 137 6.41 25.59 -0.67
C ASN A 137 5.60 26.30 -1.77
N GLY A 138 4.39 26.72 -1.44
CA GLY A 138 3.44 27.23 -2.42
C GLY A 138 2.96 26.12 -3.37
N LYS A 139 3.33 26.22 -4.66
CA LYS A 139 3.02 25.19 -5.69
C LYS A 139 4.16 24.20 -5.92
N GLU A 140 5.33 24.45 -5.35
CA GLU A 140 6.50 23.59 -5.51
C GLU A 140 6.55 22.54 -4.39
N ILE A 141 7.00 21.35 -4.78
CA ILE A 141 7.25 20.25 -3.85
C ILE A 141 8.75 20.06 -3.75
N GLU A 142 9.24 20.08 -2.53
CA GLU A 142 10.63 19.79 -2.21
C GLU A 142 10.71 18.40 -1.58
N ILE A 143 11.68 17.60 -2.05
CA ILE A 143 11.94 16.26 -1.53
C ILE A 143 13.40 16.18 -1.14
N ASN A 144 13.64 15.94 0.14
CA ASN A 144 14.97 15.90 0.75
C ASN A 144 15.16 14.58 1.49
N GLU A 145 16.38 14.04 1.47
CA GLU A 145 16.69 12.87 2.30
C GLU A 145 16.75 13.28 3.76
N ASN A 146 16.01 12.57 4.61
CA ASN A 146 16.10 12.70 6.06
C ASN A 146 17.26 11.83 6.57
N TRP A 147 17.30 10.58 6.15
CA TRP A 147 18.34 9.61 6.52
C TRP A 147 18.38 8.43 5.54
N ARG A 148 19.48 7.67 5.60
CA ARG A 148 19.65 6.42 4.88
C ARG A 148 20.32 5.36 5.76
N LEU A 149 19.95 4.11 5.54
CA LEU A 149 20.54 2.92 6.16
C LEU A 149 21.03 1.96 5.08
N GLY A 150 22.12 1.24 5.33
CA GLY A 150 22.57 0.17 4.44
C GLY A 150 21.53 -0.95 4.30
N TYR A 151 21.59 -1.71 3.20
CA TYR A 151 20.61 -2.78 2.99
C TYR A 151 20.72 -3.84 4.09
N PRO A 152 19.60 -4.26 4.72
CA PRO A 152 19.66 -5.24 5.80
C PRO A 152 20.20 -6.59 5.35
N GLU A 153 20.95 -7.23 6.25
CA GLU A 153 21.30 -8.63 6.12
C GLU A 153 20.19 -9.51 6.73
N TRP A 154 19.50 -10.23 5.84
CA TRP A 154 18.51 -11.25 6.17
C TRP A 154 19.20 -12.61 6.32
N ASN A 155 19.05 -13.25 7.48
CA ASN A 155 19.60 -14.56 7.80
C ASN A 155 18.65 -15.72 7.45
N GLY A 156 17.37 -15.43 7.29
CA GLY A 156 16.30 -16.33 6.93
C GLY A 156 16.44 -16.75 5.48
N LYS A 157 16.69 -18.04 5.26
CA LYS A 157 16.67 -18.61 3.92
C LYS A 157 15.23 -19.01 3.60
N MET A 158 14.63 -18.35 2.62
CA MET A 158 13.46 -18.88 1.93
C MET A 158 13.77 -20.29 1.40
N ALA A 159 12.79 -21.21 1.48
CA ALA A 159 12.92 -22.61 1.05
C ALA A 159 13.00 -22.73 -0.49
N ALA A 160 14.09 -22.24 -1.08
CA ALA A 160 14.50 -22.40 -2.48
C ALA A 160 15.84 -21.73 -2.81
N GLY A 161 16.56 -21.16 -1.83
CA GLY A 161 17.85 -20.49 -2.09
C GLY A 161 17.72 -19.05 -2.60
N PHE A 162 16.52 -18.47 -2.59
CA PHE A 162 16.33 -17.04 -2.77
C PHE A 162 16.78 -16.29 -1.50
N VAL A 163 17.51 -15.19 -1.70
CA VAL A 163 17.79 -14.22 -0.65
C VAL A 163 16.49 -13.49 -0.36
N ASP A 164 16.15 -13.40 0.92
CA ASP A 164 14.99 -12.67 1.38
C ASP A 164 15.05 -11.19 0.96
N GLY A 165 13.90 -10.62 0.61
CA GLY A 165 13.74 -9.23 0.18
C GLY A 165 12.90 -8.47 1.18
N VAL A 166 12.94 -7.14 1.14
CA VAL A 166 12.01 -6.34 1.95
C VAL A 166 10.59 -6.51 1.37
N ALA A 167 9.68 -7.12 2.14
CA ALA A 167 8.29 -7.31 1.72
C ALA A 167 7.46 -6.05 1.95
N THR A 168 7.66 -5.39 3.09
CA THR A 168 6.83 -4.27 3.51
C THR A 168 7.57 -3.34 4.45
N ILE A 169 7.23 -2.06 4.36
CA ILE A 169 7.67 -1.00 5.26
C ILE A 169 6.42 -0.31 5.78
N THR A 170 6.26 -0.25 7.09
CA THR A 170 5.19 0.53 7.73
C THR A 170 5.83 1.52 8.69
N ALA A 171 5.36 2.76 8.70
CA ALA A 171 5.94 3.82 9.51
C ALA A 171 4.88 4.45 10.44
N SER A 172 5.32 4.84 11.62
CA SER A 172 4.62 5.74 12.54
C SER A 172 5.54 6.90 12.90
N ASP A 173 4.99 7.87 13.63
CA ASP A 173 5.71 8.98 14.26
C ASP A 173 7.00 8.59 14.99
N ARG A 174 7.06 7.40 15.60
CA ARG A 174 8.20 6.95 16.42
C ARG A 174 9.03 5.83 15.82
N HIS A 175 8.42 4.95 15.03
CA HIS A 175 9.06 3.72 14.58
C HIS A 175 8.78 3.44 13.10
N VAL A 176 9.78 2.89 12.43
CA VAL A 176 9.67 2.29 11.10
C VAL A 176 9.86 0.80 11.25
N GLN A 177 8.83 0.05 10.88
CA GLN A 177 8.87 -1.41 10.85
C GLN A 177 9.20 -1.86 9.43
N VAL A 178 10.25 -2.66 9.30
CA VAL A 178 10.67 -3.27 8.03
C VAL A 178 10.52 -4.77 8.20
N ILE A 179 9.74 -5.43 7.34
CA ILE A 179 9.53 -6.87 7.40
C ILE A 179 9.92 -7.47 6.05
N SER A 180 10.74 -8.51 6.09
CA SER A 180 11.16 -9.31 4.95
C SER A 180 10.12 -10.34 4.54
N GLU A 181 10.23 -10.93 3.35
CA GLU A 181 9.30 -11.98 2.90
C GLU A 181 9.34 -13.21 3.82
N GLY A 182 10.50 -13.57 4.36
CA GLY A 182 10.70 -14.67 5.30
C GLY A 182 10.37 -14.34 6.75
N GLY A 183 9.90 -13.12 7.04
CA GLY A 183 9.39 -12.73 8.35
C GLY A 183 10.44 -12.23 9.34
N GLU A 184 11.70 -12.10 8.94
CA GLU A 184 12.64 -11.28 9.69
C GLU A 184 12.18 -9.83 9.67
N TRP A 185 12.36 -9.14 10.78
CA TRP A 185 11.95 -7.76 10.94
C TRP A 185 13.01 -6.90 11.62
N LEU A 186 12.95 -5.61 11.31
CA LEU A 186 13.68 -4.54 11.98
C LEU A 186 12.69 -3.49 12.49
N SER A 187 12.94 -2.99 13.69
CA SER A 187 12.37 -1.74 14.19
C SER A 187 13.44 -0.66 14.08
N LEU A 188 13.17 0.39 13.32
CA LEU A 188 14.07 1.54 13.16
C LEU A 188 13.44 2.77 13.81
N SER A 189 14.29 3.67 14.29
CA SER A 189 13.91 5.03 14.67
C SER A 189 13.43 5.80 13.44
N SER A 190 12.28 6.45 13.55
CA SER A 190 11.75 7.32 12.47
C SER A 190 12.61 8.58 12.27
N GLU A 191 13.34 9.02 13.30
CA GLU A 191 14.12 10.27 13.29
C GLU A 191 15.39 10.17 12.46
N ASP A 192 16.12 9.05 12.57
CA ASP A 192 17.48 8.91 12.04
C ASP A 192 17.77 7.54 11.40
N GLY A 193 16.80 6.62 11.38
CA GLY A 193 16.97 5.28 10.82
C GLY A 193 17.80 4.33 11.67
N THR A 194 18.16 4.70 12.91
CA THR A 194 18.90 3.83 13.84
C THR A 194 18.11 2.54 14.10
N ILE A 195 18.77 1.38 14.04
CA ILE A 195 18.14 0.09 14.38
C ILE A 195 17.91 0.05 15.89
N LEU A 196 16.64 -0.01 16.28
CA LEU A 196 16.20 -0.10 17.67
C LEU A 196 16.10 -1.55 18.13
N ASP A 197 15.55 -2.43 17.28
CA ASP A 197 15.43 -3.85 17.57
C ASP A 197 15.31 -4.70 16.29
N ARG A 198 15.47 -6.02 16.42
CA ARG A 198 15.28 -7.00 15.34
C ARG A 198 14.83 -8.36 15.83
N GLY A 199 14.14 -9.10 14.97
CA GLY A 199 13.75 -10.47 15.28
C GLY A 199 13.16 -11.20 14.08
N VAL A 200 12.43 -12.29 14.36
CA VAL A 200 11.81 -13.14 13.33
C VAL A 200 10.41 -13.53 13.75
N LEU A 201 9.44 -13.30 12.87
CA LEU A 201 8.08 -13.82 13.01
C LEU A 201 8.04 -15.31 12.68
N LYS A 202 7.29 -16.09 13.46
CA LYS A 202 7.06 -17.52 13.19
C LYS A 202 5.99 -17.68 12.12
N ILE A 203 6.37 -17.45 10.86
CA ILE A 203 5.47 -17.55 9.71
C ILE A 203 5.65 -18.88 8.98
N THR A 204 4.58 -19.32 8.31
CA THR A 204 4.60 -20.49 7.42
C THR A 204 4.51 -20.12 5.95
N ASP A 205 3.95 -18.94 5.66
CA ASP A 205 3.78 -18.40 4.32
C ASP A 205 4.53 -17.07 4.23
N PRO A 206 5.15 -16.73 3.08
CA PRO A 206 5.89 -15.49 2.93
C PRO A 206 5.03 -14.25 3.19
N VAL A 207 5.58 -13.27 3.90
CA VAL A 207 4.96 -11.95 4.08
C VAL A 207 4.85 -11.27 2.72
N TYR A 208 3.70 -10.63 2.49
CA TYR A 208 3.48 -9.82 1.31
C TYR A 208 3.27 -8.34 1.65
N ARG A 209 2.56 -8.05 2.75
CA ARG A 209 2.20 -6.68 3.13
C ARG A 209 1.90 -6.62 4.62
N ALA A 210 2.14 -5.47 5.24
CA ALA A 210 1.62 -5.14 6.55
C ALA A 210 0.86 -3.81 6.51
N ILE A 211 -0.14 -3.66 7.39
CA ILE A 211 -0.92 -2.42 7.53
C ILE A 211 -0.94 -2.03 9.01
N PRO A 212 -0.54 -0.78 9.36
CA PRO A 212 -0.68 -0.28 10.72
C PRO A 212 -2.15 -0.03 11.06
N LEU A 213 -2.58 -0.47 12.24
CA LEU A 213 -3.94 -0.30 12.77
C LEU A 213 -3.97 0.70 13.94
N GLY A 214 -3.07 1.69 13.93
CA GLY A 214 -2.87 2.64 15.02
C GLY A 214 -2.35 1.95 16.28
N THR A 215 -2.94 2.27 17.43
CA THR A 215 -2.56 1.70 18.74
C THR A 215 -2.91 0.22 18.91
N THR A 216 -3.65 -0.36 17.96
CA THR A 216 -4.01 -1.78 17.98
C THR A 216 -2.88 -2.68 17.47
N GLY A 217 -1.83 -2.09 16.90
CA GLY A 217 -0.68 -2.80 16.35
C GLY A 217 -0.69 -2.85 14.83
N THR A 218 0.01 -3.83 14.27
CA THR A 218 0.22 -4.00 12.84
C THR A 218 -0.36 -5.33 12.38
N PHE A 219 -1.14 -5.30 11.30
CA PHE A 219 -1.69 -6.49 10.68
C PHE A 219 -0.81 -6.95 9.53
N VAL A 220 -0.09 -8.05 9.74
CA VAL A 220 0.86 -8.66 8.79
C VAL A 220 0.15 -9.73 7.98
N MET A 221 0.11 -9.54 6.67
CA MET A 221 -0.57 -10.42 5.70
C MET A 221 0.46 -11.22 4.90
N THR A 222 0.17 -12.51 4.71
CA THR A 222 1.02 -13.42 3.96
C THR A 222 0.45 -13.73 2.58
N ARG A 223 1.25 -14.33 1.70
CA ARG A 223 0.81 -14.84 0.38
C ARG A 223 -0.08 -16.09 0.47
N GLY A 224 -0.27 -16.65 1.65
CA GLY A 224 -1.00 -17.90 1.87
C GLY A 224 -2.25 -17.73 2.73
N SER A 225 -2.51 -18.71 3.59
CA SER A 225 -3.74 -18.82 4.39
C SER A 225 -3.55 -18.33 5.84
N HIS A 226 -2.55 -17.48 6.06
CA HIS A 226 -2.17 -16.97 7.38
C HIS A 226 -2.07 -15.45 7.40
N ALA A 227 -2.37 -14.87 8.56
CA ALA A 227 -2.09 -13.48 8.88
C ALA A 227 -1.79 -13.34 10.37
N PHE A 228 -1.15 -12.25 10.77
CA PHE A 228 -0.76 -12.01 12.15
C PHE A 228 -1.17 -10.61 12.56
N LEU A 229 -1.70 -10.48 13.77
CA LEU A 229 -1.76 -9.20 14.46
C LEU A 229 -0.57 -9.15 15.43
N ILE A 230 0.28 -8.14 15.29
CA ILE A 230 1.44 -7.93 16.16
C ILE A 230 1.35 -6.57 16.83
N ASP A 231 1.94 -6.42 18.02
CA ASP A 231 2.13 -5.11 18.64
C ASP A 231 3.37 -4.38 18.11
N HIS A 232 3.67 -3.21 18.68
CA HIS A 232 4.83 -2.40 18.28
C HIS A 232 6.18 -3.04 18.64
N ASP A 233 6.19 -3.95 19.63
CA ASP A 233 7.34 -4.73 20.06
C ASP A 233 7.43 -6.07 19.31
N PHE A 234 6.65 -6.24 18.24
CA PHE A 234 6.57 -7.44 17.40
C PHE A 234 6.11 -8.72 18.14
N ASN A 235 5.46 -8.60 19.29
CA ASN A 235 4.79 -9.74 19.93
C ASN A 235 3.54 -10.09 19.13
N THR A 236 3.32 -11.38 18.90
CA THR A 236 2.08 -11.86 18.24
C THR A 236 0.90 -11.74 19.21
N LEU A 237 0.00 -10.81 18.91
CA LEU A 237 -1.27 -10.64 19.62
C LEU A 237 -2.30 -11.69 19.17
N PHE A 238 -2.35 -11.97 17.87
CA PHE A 238 -3.23 -12.99 17.32
C PHE A 238 -2.64 -13.64 16.07
N ASN A 239 -2.85 -14.94 15.90
CA ASN A 239 -2.44 -15.71 14.72
C ASN A 239 -3.68 -16.23 13.98
N PHE A 240 -3.95 -15.63 12.82
CA PHE A 240 -5.03 -16.03 11.94
C PHE A 240 -4.57 -17.23 11.12
N THR A 241 -5.15 -18.40 11.41
CA THR A 241 -4.84 -19.65 10.71
C THR A 241 -6.05 -20.10 9.89
N ARG A 242 -5.80 -20.82 8.79
CA ARG A 242 -6.85 -21.40 7.93
C ARG A 242 -7.76 -20.36 7.27
N LEU A 243 -7.20 -19.19 6.92
CA LEU A 243 -7.92 -18.25 6.06
C LEU A 243 -8.14 -18.89 4.68
N PRO A 244 -9.29 -18.65 4.00
CA PRO A 244 -9.56 -19.22 2.68
C PRO A 244 -8.52 -18.90 1.60
N GLY A 245 -7.74 -17.84 1.79
CA GLY A 245 -6.62 -17.45 0.96
C GLY A 245 -5.96 -16.18 1.52
N PRO A 246 -5.07 -15.53 0.75
CA PRO A 246 -4.38 -14.33 1.22
C PRO A 246 -5.36 -13.18 1.45
N VAL A 247 -5.10 -12.43 2.52
CA VAL A 247 -5.73 -11.13 2.78
C VAL A 247 -4.98 -10.08 1.98
N LEU A 248 -5.70 -9.22 1.28
CA LEU A 248 -5.11 -8.22 0.38
C LEU A 248 -5.26 -6.79 0.91
N ASP A 249 -6.31 -6.54 1.68
CA ASP A 249 -6.49 -5.28 2.40
C ASP A 249 -7.31 -5.46 3.67
N ALA A 250 -7.05 -4.61 4.66
CA ALA A 250 -7.73 -4.65 5.95
C ALA A 250 -7.79 -3.27 6.58
N ARG A 251 -8.84 -3.06 7.40
CA ARG A 251 -9.06 -1.81 8.11
C ARG A 251 -9.78 -2.05 9.42
N ARG A 252 -9.44 -1.25 10.43
CA ARG A 252 -10.17 -1.20 11.69
C ARG A 252 -11.47 -0.40 11.53
N VAL A 253 -12.58 -0.98 11.95
CA VAL A 253 -13.92 -0.36 11.99
C VAL A 253 -14.48 -0.54 13.40
N GLY A 254 -14.37 0.50 14.22
CA GLY A 254 -14.76 0.45 15.63
C GLY A 254 -13.95 -0.58 16.43
N ALA A 255 -14.64 -1.59 16.97
CA ALA A 255 -14.07 -2.70 17.72
C ALA A 255 -13.74 -3.94 16.85
N GLU A 256 -13.91 -3.85 15.53
CA GLU A 256 -13.58 -4.93 14.60
C GLU A 256 -12.39 -4.56 13.71
N LEU A 257 -11.56 -5.54 13.38
CA LEU A 257 -10.73 -5.53 12.19
C LEU A 257 -11.53 -6.20 11.07
N ARG A 258 -11.73 -5.51 9.95
CA ARG A 258 -12.39 -6.05 8.76
C ARG A 258 -11.40 -6.16 7.63
N TRP A 259 -11.50 -7.21 6.83
CA TRP A 259 -10.63 -7.41 5.68
C TRP A 259 -11.35 -7.98 4.49
N THR A 260 -10.66 -7.90 3.36
CA THR A 260 -11.02 -8.56 2.11
C THR A 260 -9.78 -9.16 1.45
N GLY A 261 -9.96 -10.18 0.62
CA GLY A 261 -8.85 -10.85 -0.01
C GLY A 261 -9.26 -11.85 -1.08
N TRP A 262 -8.48 -12.92 -1.20
CA TRP A 262 -8.72 -13.94 -2.22
C TRP A 262 -10.02 -14.68 -1.97
N ARG A 263 -11.08 -14.24 -2.66
CA ARG A 263 -12.42 -14.85 -2.63
C ARG A 263 -13.00 -15.01 -1.23
N HIS A 264 -12.67 -14.10 -0.33
CA HIS A 264 -13.28 -14.02 0.98
C HIS A 264 -13.18 -12.61 1.56
N ASP A 265 -14.16 -12.27 2.38
CA ASP A 265 -14.06 -11.21 3.39
C ASP A 265 -13.87 -11.86 4.75
N GLY A 266 -13.49 -11.08 5.76
CA GLY A 266 -13.60 -11.52 7.14
C GLY A 266 -13.55 -10.39 8.15
N ARG A 267 -13.84 -10.75 9.39
CA ARG A 267 -13.73 -9.87 10.56
C ARG A 267 -13.03 -10.57 11.70
N PHE A 268 -12.42 -9.77 12.55
CA PHE A 268 -11.92 -10.13 13.85
C PHE A 268 -12.44 -9.12 14.87
N ASP A 269 -13.04 -9.61 15.93
CA ASP A 269 -13.55 -8.79 17.03
C ASP A 269 -12.48 -8.70 18.12
N PHE A 270 -12.04 -7.49 18.44
CA PHE A 270 -10.95 -7.27 19.39
C PHE A 270 -11.34 -7.58 20.84
N GLU A 271 -12.63 -7.61 21.18
CA GLU A 271 -13.11 -7.85 22.55
C GLU A 271 -13.26 -9.35 22.83
N THR A 272 -13.76 -10.11 21.85
CA THR A 272 -14.00 -11.55 21.96
C THR A 272 -12.82 -12.39 21.46
N SER A 273 -11.92 -11.79 20.68
CA SER A 273 -10.84 -12.51 19.97
C SER A 273 -11.34 -13.60 19.02
N GLU A 274 -12.56 -13.44 18.51
CA GLU A 274 -13.14 -14.35 17.52
C GLU A 274 -13.00 -13.75 16.11
N PHE A 275 -12.81 -14.63 15.12
CA PHE A 275 -12.81 -14.22 13.72
C PHE A 275 -13.68 -15.11 12.86
N GLU A 276 -14.24 -14.51 11.82
CA GLU A 276 -15.12 -15.17 10.86
C GLU A 276 -14.73 -14.78 9.44
N THR A 277 -14.97 -15.69 8.49
CA THR A 277 -14.73 -15.46 7.06
C THR A 277 -15.99 -15.70 6.26
N PHE A 278 -16.21 -14.86 5.26
CA PHE A 278 -17.36 -14.91 4.37
C PHE A 278 -16.88 -15.17 2.93
N PRO A 279 -17.32 -16.26 2.28
CA PRO A 279 -16.87 -16.58 0.92
C PRO A 279 -17.34 -15.53 -0.09
N ARG A 280 -16.49 -15.21 -1.05
CA ARG A 280 -16.75 -14.27 -2.15
C ARG A 280 -16.45 -14.89 -3.51
N ARG A 281 -17.13 -14.41 -4.56
CA ARG A 281 -16.84 -14.81 -5.95
C ARG A 281 -15.59 -14.11 -6.48
N GLU A 282 -15.53 -12.80 -6.25
CA GLU A 282 -14.45 -11.92 -6.70
C GLU A 282 -13.33 -11.85 -5.66
N ILE A 283 -12.17 -11.37 -6.11
CA ILE A 283 -11.01 -11.06 -5.26
C ILE A 283 -11.17 -9.62 -4.79
N GLY A 284 -11.26 -9.42 -3.47
CA GLY A 284 -11.32 -8.09 -2.90
C GLY A 284 -9.93 -7.48 -2.75
N LEU A 285 -9.83 -6.20 -3.07
CA LEU A 285 -8.57 -5.46 -3.16
C LEU A 285 -8.48 -4.29 -2.18
N GLY A 286 -9.62 -3.81 -1.68
CA GLY A 286 -9.66 -2.64 -0.80
C GLY A 286 -10.92 -2.59 0.05
N VAL A 287 -10.81 -2.10 1.29
CA VAL A 287 -11.94 -1.86 2.21
C VAL A 287 -12.07 -0.36 2.48
N LEU A 288 -13.16 0.24 1.99
CA LEU A 288 -13.50 1.65 2.22
C LEU A 288 -14.06 1.86 3.63
N GLU A 289 -13.97 3.10 4.11
CA GLU A 289 -14.48 3.51 5.43
C GLU A 289 -16.00 3.27 5.58
N THR A 290 -16.74 3.41 4.49
CA THR A 290 -18.18 3.13 4.41
C THR A 290 -18.54 1.66 4.58
N GLY A 291 -17.55 0.75 4.56
CA GLY A 291 -17.76 -0.70 4.57
C GLY A 291 -18.00 -1.30 3.18
N LEU A 292 -17.78 -0.54 2.11
CA LEU A 292 -17.72 -1.06 0.74
C LEU A 292 -16.36 -1.70 0.46
N CYS A 293 -16.34 -2.82 -0.24
CA CYS A 293 -15.14 -3.47 -0.74
C CYS A 293 -15.00 -3.24 -2.24
N LEU A 294 -13.81 -2.83 -2.68
CA LEU A 294 -13.40 -2.79 -4.08
C LEU A 294 -12.95 -4.18 -4.51
N TYR A 295 -13.47 -4.69 -5.62
CA TYR A 295 -13.12 -5.99 -6.17
C TYR A 295 -12.34 -5.88 -7.48
N ASN A 296 -11.67 -6.95 -7.88
CA ASN A 296 -10.86 -7.03 -9.09
C ASN A 296 -11.63 -6.81 -10.41
N ASP A 297 -12.95 -6.92 -10.39
CA ASP A 297 -13.84 -6.58 -11.51
C ASP A 297 -14.21 -5.08 -11.56
N GLY A 298 -13.63 -4.28 -10.67
CA GLY A 298 -13.91 -2.85 -10.54
C GLY A 298 -15.21 -2.53 -9.79
N SER A 299 -15.98 -3.54 -9.36
CA SER A 299 -17.22 -3.30 -8.62
C SER A 299 -16.98 -2.98 -7.15
N PHE A 300 -17.89 -2.19 -6.58
CA PHE A 300 -17.98 -1.98 -5.13
C PHE A 300 -19.18 -2.73 -4.57
N ARG A 301 -18.96 -3.53 -3.52
CA ARG A 301 -20.06 -4.25 -2.84
C ARG A 301 -19.86 -4.18 -1.33
N SER A 302 -20.95 -4.23 -0.57
CA SER A 302 -20.88 -4.24 0.89
C SER A 302 -20.06 -5.42 1.40
N TRP A 303 -19.15 -5.14 2.32
CA TRP A 303 -18.39 -6.12 3.10
C TRP A 303 -19.32 -7.05 3.91
N GLY A 304 -18.88 -8.28 4.17
CA GLY A 304 -19.56 -9.23 5.06
C GLY A 304 -20.23 -10.43 4.36
N PRO A 305 -21.24 -11.08 4.96
CA PRO A 305 -21.90 -12.20 4.32
C PRO A 305 -22.62 -11.78 3.03
N TYR A 306 -22.68 -12.68 2.05
CA TYR A 306 -23.59 -12.52 0.92
C TYR A 306 -25.04 -12.47 1.44
N SER A 307 -25.67 -11.29 1.40
CA SER A 307 -27.12 -11.25 1.55
C SER A 307 -27.71 -11.71 0.22
N SER A 308 -28.46 -12.82 0.22
CA SER A 308 -29.26 -13.24 -0.95
C SER A 308 -30.35 -12.22 -1.33
N THR A 309 -30.49 -11.15 -0.56
CA THR A 309 -31.40 -10.02 -0.77
C THR A 309 -30.79 -8.87 -1.59
N SER A 310 -29.50 -8.91 -1.91
CA SER A 310 -28.92 -7.92 -2.83
C SER A 310 -29.19 -8.38 -4.26
N SER A 311 -30.36 -8.03 -4.78
CA SER A 311 -30.64 -8.07 -6.21
C SER A 311 -29.67 -7.13 -6.93
N VAL A 312 -28.85 -7.69 -7.82
CA VAL A 312 -28.27 -6.92 -8.92
C VAL A 312 -28.64 -7.65 -10.20
N VAL A 313 -29.53 -7.00 -10.95
CA VAL A 313 -29.75 -7.18 -12.38
C VAL A 313 -28.59 -6.53 -13.11
#